data_AF-A0A517NUG8-F1
#
_entry.id   AF-A0A517NUG8-F1
#
_cell.length_a   1.000
_cell.length_b   1.000
_cell.length_c   1.000
_cell.angle_alpha   90.00
_cell.angle_beta   90.00
_cell.angle_gamma   90.00
#
_symmetry.space_group_name_H-M   'P 1'
#
loop_
_entity.id
_entity.type
_entity.pdbx_description
1 polymer ?
#
loop_
_entity_poly.entity_id
_entity_poly.type
_entity_poly.pdbx_seq_one_letter_code
_entity_poly.pdbx_strand_id
1 'polypeptide(L)'
;MTAETIRDHQETVIYHYCDANALLSILTNQKLWYTHAAYLNDTMEIRKGVEFCEELLSSRLKAVASDPVISSAKAYLANAEKWQYYVCCFSKGRDKLSQWRAYANDGDGFAVGFKTHYLSKSNDGPFECRLDSVSYEESPLEDGFNSIVSDLQSQLAALPNDTEKDAMNWCRSNAAERIGGWCIDQSAFHKDAGFSEEEELRSARMYRLEDTELEQVLIADNKPGDIVRIFQNLQQEFIERRLIRSGRFGLTPYIEVPFQPEAISEVICGPRTANELTESSLEILKKKLGLTFSVSRSTATYR
;
A
#
# COMPACT_ATOMS: atom_id res chain seq x y z
N MET A 1 20.27 24.08 -1.16
CA MET A 1 19.91 24.07 -2.59
C MET A 1 20.56 22.85 -3.21
N THR A 2 19.82 21.74 -3.25
CA THR A 2 20.20 20.54 -3.98
C THR A 2 19.02 20.16 -4.84
N ALA A 3 19.22 20.26 -6.14
CA ALA A 3 18.29 19.88 -7.17
C ALA A 3 18.22 18.35 -7.19
N GLU A 4 17.20 17.77 -6.58
CA GLU A 4 16.85 16.37 -6.80
C GLU A 4 15.83 16.26 -7.92
N THR A 5 16.37 15.96 -9.09
CA THR A 5 15.81 15.05 -10.10
C THR A 5 14.30 15.13 -10.30
N ILE A 6 13.87 16.10 -11.12
CA ILE A 6 12.62 16.00 -11.87
C ILE A 6 12.79 14.79 -12.81
N ARG A 7 12.35 13.61 -12.38
CA ARG A 7 12.15 12.49 -13.30
C ARG A 7 10.99 12.90 -14.19
N ASP A 8 11.28 13.00 -15.48
CA ASP A 8 10.30 13.16 -16.56
C ASP A 8 9.30 12.00 -16.46
N HIS A 9 8.18 12.22 -15.77
CA HIS A 9 7.15 11.20 -15.60
C HIS A 9 6.39 11.10 -16.92
N GLN A 10 6.82 10.21 -17.81
CA GLN A 10 5.91 9.63 -18.79
C GLN A 10 4.63 9.21 -18.05
N GLU A 11 3.49 9.72 -18.50
CA GLU A 11 2.17 9.37 -17.98
C GLU A 11 2.02 7.85 -18.06
N THR A 12 2.19 7.17 -16.92
CA THR A 12 2.12 5.71 -16.85
C THR A 12 0.68 5.33 -16.51
N VAL A 13 0.12 4.38 -17.24
CA VAL A 13 -1.22 3.84 -16.99
C VAL A 13 -1.09 2.45 -16.35
N ILE A 14 -1.83 2.23 -15.27
CA ILE A 14 -1.92 0.94 -14.56
C ILE A 14 -3.37 0.47 -14.50
N TYR A 15 -3.59 -0.83 -14.44
CA TYR A 15 -4.89 -1.42 -14.72
C TYR A 15 -5.49 -2.12 -13.50
N HIS A 16 -6.69 -1.71 -13.11
CA HIS A 16 -7.49 -2.40 -12.11
C HIS A 16 -8.51 -3.30 -12.81
N TYR A 17 -8.36 -4.61 -12.65
CA TYR A 17 -9.28 -5.61 -13.20
C TYR A 17 -10.43 -5.83 -12.22
N CYS A 18 -11.67 -5.76 -12.72
CA CYS A 18 -12.86 -5.81 -11.86
C CYS A 18 -14.09 -6.36 -12.59
N ASP A 19 -15.14 -6.68 -11.82
CA ASP A 19 -16.44 -7.04 -12.37
C ASP A 19 -17.30 -5.80 -12.71
N ALA A 20 -18.49 -6.04 -13.27
CA ALA A 20 -19.41 -4.98 -13.67
C ALA A 20 -19.93 -4.12 -12.50
N ASN A 21 -20.13 -4.71 -11.32
CA ASN A 21 -20.62 -3.99 -10.14
C ASN A 21 -19.55 -3.07 -9.58
N ALA A 22 -18.32 -3.57 -9.49
CA ALA A 22 -17.16 -2.81 -9.09
C ALA A 22 -16.89 -1.67 -10.07
N LEU A 23 -16.94 -1.91 -11.39
CA LEU A 23 -16.82 -0.84 -12.38
C LEU A 23 -17.88 0.25 -12.17
N LEU A 24 -19.15 -0.13 -12.05
CA LEU A 24 -20.23 0.83 -11.84
C LEU A 24 -20.02 1.67 -10.57
N SER A 25 -19.57 1.05 -9.48
CA SER A 25 -19.23 1.73 -8.23
C SER A 25 -18.08 2.72 -8.41
N ILE A 26 -16.97 2.28 -9.04
CA ILE A 26 -15.79 3.11 -9.30
C ILE A 26 -16.17 4.35 -10.12
N LEU A 27 -16.91 4.18 -11.21
CA LEU A 27 -17.28 5.29 -12.09
C LEU A 27 -18.29 6.24 -11.43
N THR A 28 -19.30 5.71 -10.74
CA THR A 28 -20.37 6.53 -10.14
C THR A 28 -19.88 7.31 -8.93
N ASN A 29 -19.08 6.66 -8.09
CA ASN A 29 -18.67 7.22 -6.80
C ASN A 29 -17.29 7.88 -6.85
N GLN A 30 -16.52 7.69 -7.94
CA GLN A 30 -15.16 8.21 -8.11
C GLN A 30 -14.24 7.84 -6.94
N LYS A 31 -14.41 6.61 -6.47
CA LYS A 31 -13.72 6.05 -5.31
C LYS A 31 -13.14 4.69 -5.65
N LEU A 32 -11.91 4.47 -5.24
CA LEU A 32 -11.27 3.16 -5.23
C LEU A 32 -11.44 2.53 -3.86
N TRP A 33 -11.70 1.24 -3.85
CA TRP A 33 -11.78 0.49 -2.62
C TRP A 33 -10.43 -0.10 -2.27
N TYR A 34 -9.92 0.27 -1.10
CA TYR A 34 -8.69 -0.29 -0.57
C TYR A 34 -9.10 -1.37 0.41
N THR A 35 -8.69 -2.61 0.15
CA THR A 35 -9.10 -3.80 0.90
C THR A 35 -8.11 -4.07 2.01
N HIS A 36 -8.60 -4.50 3.18
CA HIS A 36 -7.69 -4.90 4.24
C HIS A 36 -6.78 -6.06 3.77
N ALA A 37 -5.47 -5.91 3.88
CA ALA A 37 -4.53 -6.77 3.20
C ALA A 37 -4.57 -8.24 3.67
N ALA A 38 -4.98 -8.50 4.92
CA ALA A 38 -5.22 -9.87 5.42
C ALA A 38 -6.35 -10.64 4.69
N TYR A 39 -7.14 -9.96 3.83
CA TYR A 39 -8.24 -10.53 3.05
C TYR A 39 -7.90 -10.63 1.55
N LEU A 40 -6.64 -10.44 1.17
CA LEU A 40 -6.18 -10.62 -0.20
C LEU A 40 -5.99 -12.11 -0.52
N ASN A 41 -5.76 -12.40 -1.79
CA ASN A 41 -5.56 -13.76 -2.29
C ASN A 41 -4.28 -14.42 -1.78
N ASP A 42 -3.25 -13.63 -1.47
CA ASP A 42 -2.04 -14.08 -0.77
C ASP A 42 -2.14 -13.71 0.71
N THR A 43 -2.74 -14.59 1.51
CA THR A 43 -2.89 -14.39 2.95
C THR A 43 -1.58 -14.54 3.72
N MET A 44 -0.53 -15.07 3.07
CA MET A 44 0.80 -15.21 3.66
C MET A 44 1.66 -13.97 3.47
N GLU A 45 1.32 -13.09 2.53
CA GLU A 45 2.14 -11.96 2.09
C GLU A 45 2.65 -11.08 3.26
N ILE A 46 1.72 -10.52 4.03
CA ILE A 46 2.07 -9.65 5.18
C ILE A 46 2.83 -10.43 6.24
N ARG A 47 2.40 -11.67 6.51
CA ARG A 47 2.99 -12.50 7.56
C ARG A 47 4.42 -12.89 7.22
N LYS A 48 4.68 -13.34 5.99
CA LYS A 48 6.01 -13.68 5.49
C LYS A 48 6.93 -12.47 5.51
N GLY A 49 6.44 -11.28 5.14
CA GLY A 49 7.23 -10.06 5.19
C GLY A 49 7.65 -9.70 6.62
N VAL A 50 6.75 -9.81 7.59
CA VAL A 50 7.09 -9.59 9.01
C VAL A 50 8.05 -10.66 9.52
N GLU A 51 7.77 -11.94 9.27
CA GLU A 51 8.64 -13.06 9.68
C GLU A 51 10.06 -12.92 9.11
N PHE A 52 10.19 -12.57 7.81
CA PHE A 52 11.48 -12.29 7.17
C PHE A 52 12.24 -11.17 7.90
N CYS A 53 11.57 -10.07 8.22
CA CYS A 53 12.18 -8.94 8.92
C CYS A 53 12.61 -9.31 10.34
N GLU A 54 11.80 -10.09 11.05
CA GLU A 54 12.13 -10.61 12.38
C GLU A 54 13.34 -11.55 12.36
N GLU A 55 13.44 -12.42 11.36
CA GLU A 55 14.57 -13.32 11.15
C GLU A 55 15.84 -12.53 10.86
N LEU A 56 15.78 -11.53 9.97
CA LEU A 56 16.91 -10.69 9.62
C LEU A 56 17.44 -9.93 10.84
N LEU A 57 16.56 -9.27 11.60
CA LEU A 57 16.91 -8.59 12.86
C LEU A 57 17.49 -9.56 13.90
N SER A 58 16.87 -10.74 14.05
CA SER A 58 17.30 -11.73 15.04
C SER A 58 18.65 -12.36 14.68
N SER A 59 18.95 -12.56 13.39
CA SER A 59 20.25 -13.03 12.93
C SER A 59 21.37 -12.03 13.25
N ARG A 60 21.11 -10.73 13.08
CA ARG A 60 22.07 -9.66 13.37
C ARG A 60 22.34 -9.49 14.86
N LEU A 61 21.32 -9.60 15.73
CA LEU A 61 21.52 -9.59 17.19
C LEU A 61 22.41 -10.72 17.70
N LYS A 62 22.43 -11.88 17.02
CA LYS A 62 23.34 -12.98 17.35
C LYS A 62 24.80 -12.66 17.00
N ALA A 63 25.01 -11.86 15.95
CA ALA A 63 26.35 -11.45 15.50
C ALA A 63 26.91 -10.28 16.31
N VAL A 64 26.06 -9.35 16.75
CA VAL A 64 26.42 -8.20 17.58
C VAL A 64 25.45 -8.12 18.75
N ALA A 65 25.80 -8.77 19.86
CA ALA A 65 25.05 -8.64 21.09
C ALA A 65 25.10 -7.16 21.54
N SER A 66 23.95 -6.57 21.89
CA SER A 66 23.76 -5.20 22.41
C SER A 66 23.76 -4.01 21.42
N ASP A 67 23.50 -4.22 20.12
CA ASP A 67 23.26 -3.10 19.21
C ASP A 67 21.91 -2.38 19.54
N PRO A 68 21.92 -1.09 19.95
CA PRO A 68 20.72 -0.35 20.34
C PRO A 68 19.79 -0.01 19.16
N VAL A 69 20.32 0.12 17.94
CA VAL A 69 19.54 0.34 16.71
C VAL A 69 18.70 -0.90 16.42
N ILE A 70 19.36 -2.07 16.40
CA ILE A 70 18.71 -3.35 16.11
C ILE A 70 17.71 -3.73 17.22
N SER A 71 18.07 -3.49 18.48
CA SER A 71 17.18 -3.77 19.62
C SER A 71 15.91 -2.92 19.58
N SER A 72 16.04 -1.62 19.22
CA SER A 72 14.89 -0.72 19.09
C SER A 72 13.99 -1.11 17.91
N ALA A 73 14.57 -1.47 16.77
CA ALA A 73 13.83 -1.97 15.61
C ALA A 73 13.04 -3.24 15.92
N LYS A 74 13.63 -4.20 16.64
CA LYS A 74 12.95 -5.44 17.05
C LYS A 74 11.77 -5.17 17.98
N ALA A 75 11.91 -4.24 18.94
CA ALA A 75 10.81 -3.85 19.82
C ALA A 75 9.64 -3.21 19.05
N TYR A 76 9.94 -2.45 18.00
CA TYR A 76 8.91 -1.87 17.14
C TYR A 76 8.16 -2.94 16.33
N LEU A 77 8.87 -3.91 15.75
CA LEU A 77 8.25 -5.01 15.02
C LEU A 77 7.41 -5.93 15.89
N ALA A 78 7.74 -6.07 17.18
CA ALA A 78 6.91 -6.82 18.12
C ALA A 78 5.49 -6.24 18.30
N ASN A 79 5.22 -5.06 17.73
CA ASN A 79 3.90 -4.43 17.66
C ASN A 79 3.42 -4.26 16.21
N ALA A 80 4.01 -4.96 15.23
CA ALA A 80 3.68 -4.83 13.81
C ALA A 80 2.22 -5.21 13.50
N GLU A 81 1.62 -6.11 14.28
CA GLU A 81 0.23 -6.55 14.19
C GLU A 81 -0.80 -5.43 14.46
N LYS A 82 -0.36 -4.37 15.15
CA LYS A 82 -1.17 -3.17 15.39
C LYS A 82 -1.37 -2.35 14.12
N TRP A 83 -0.54 -2.56 13.11
CA TRP A 83 -0.70 -1.89 11.82
C TRP A 83 -1.75 -2.62 10.97
N GLN A 84 -2.65 -1.84 10.39
CA GLN A 84 -3.68 -2.28 9.47
C GLN A 84 -3.36 -1.70 8.10
N TYR A 85 -3.31 -2.58 7.11
CA TYR A 85 -2.98 -2.23 5.74
C TYR A 85 -4.23 -2.32 4.90
N TYR A 86 -4.52 -1.24 4.19
CA TYR A 86 -5.57 -1.22 3.19
C TYR A 86 -4.92 -0.97 1.84
N VAL A 87 -5.18 -1.84 0.88
CA VAL A 87 -4.47 -1.81 -0.40
C VAL A 87 -5.43 -1.85 -1.59
N CYS A 88 -5.05 -1.15 -2.65
CA CYS A 88 -5.68 -1.26 -3.95
C CYS A 88 -4.63 -1.76 -4.95
N CYS A 89 -4.94 -2.87 -5.62
CA CYS A 89 -4.01 -3.57 -6.50
C CYS A 89 -4.31 -3.23 -7.96
N PHE A 90 -3.23 -3.06 -8.73
CA PHE A 90 -3.23 -2.79 -10.15
C PHE A 90 -2.20 -3.68 -10.84
N SER A 91 -2.34 -3.87 -12.15
CA SER A 91 -1.34 -4.52 -12.99
C SER A 91 -0.73 -3.50 -13.95
N LYS A 92 0.57 -3.65 -14.27
CA LYS A 92 1.17 -2.97 -15.43
C LYS A 92 0.60 -3.50 -16.75
N GLY A 93 0.11 -4.74 -16.75
CA GLY A 93 -0.41 -5.42 -17.93
C GLY A 93 -1.81 -4.95 -18.30
N ARG A 94 -1.92 -4.31 -19.47
CA ARG A 94 -3.19 -3.82 -20.04
C ARG A 94 -4.22 -4.91 -20.37
N ASP A 95 -3.78 -6.05 -20.87
CA ASP A 95 -4.65 -7.06 -21.49
C ASP A 95 -4.18 -8.50 -21.20
N LYS A 96 -4.12 -8.86 -19.91
CA LYS A 96 -3.54 -10.13 -19.44
C LYS A 96 -4.60 -11.21 -19.18
N LEU A 97 -4.47 -12.37 -19.84
CA LEU A 97 -5.38 -13.51 -19.65
C LEU A 97 -5.47 -14.00 -18.20
N SER A 98 -4.35 -14.03 -17.48
CA SER A 98 -4.32 -14.40 -16.06
C SER A 98 -5.17 -13.44 -15.21
N GLN A 99 -5.08 -12.13 -15.48
CA GLN A 99 -5.84 -11.10 -14.79
C GLN A 99 -7.34 -11.16 -15.15
N TRP A 100 -7.67 -11.35 -16.43
CA TRP A 100 -9.05 -11.55 -16.88
C TRP A 100 -9.74 -12.71 -16.14
N ARG A 101 -9.03 -13.85 -16.04
CA ARG A 101 -9.51 -15.04 -15.33
C ARG A 101 -9.72 -14.80 -13.85
N ALA A 102 -8.73 -14.22 -13.19
CA ALA A 102 -8.69 -14.14 -11.73
C ALA A 102 -9.56 -13.01 -11.16
N TYR A 103 -9.61 -11.85 -11.83
CA TYR A 103 -10.11 -10.60 -11.23
C TYR A 103 -11.22 -9.90 -12.00
N ALA A 104 -11.42 -10.25 -13.28
CA ALA A 104 -12.45 -9.64 -14.12
C ALA A 104 -13.47 -10.67 -14.59
N ASN A 105 -14.12 -11.32 -13.62
CA ASN A 105 -15.25 -12.25 -13.82
C ASN A 105 -15.01 -13.29 -14.93
N ASP A 106 -13.88 -13.99 -14.87
CA ASP A 106 -13.50 -15.02 -15.84
C ASP A 106 -13.57 -14.52 -17.31
N GLY A 107 -13.11 -13.28 -17.53
CA GLY A 107 -13.05 -12.63 -18.84
C GLY A 107 -14.29 -11.84 -19.26
N ASP A 108 -15.36 -11.84 -18.46
CA ASP A 108 -16.61 -11.08 -18.71
C ASP A 108 -16.68 -9.75 -17.94
N GLY A 109 -15.58 -9.38 -17.26
CA GLY A 109 -15.45 -8.12 -16.54
C GLY A 109 -14.73 -7.04 -17.35
N PHE A 110 -14.05 -6.15 -16.63
CA PHE A 110 -13.43 -4.95 -17.18
C PHE A 110 -12.03 -4.74 -16.62
N ALA A 111 -11.20 -4.00 -17.35
CA ALA A 111 -9.97 -3.41 -16.83
C ALA A 111 -10.06 -1.89 -16.94
N VAL A 112 -9.84 -1.19 -15.82
CA VAL A 112 -9.85 0.27 -15.74
C VAL A 112 -8.41 0.77 -15.69
N GLY A 113 -8.02 1.53 -16.70
CA GLY A 113 -6.69 2.15 -16.78
C GLY A 113 -6.64 3.46 -16.01
N PHE A 114 -5.75 3.55 -15.03
CA PHE A 114 -5.52 4.73 -14.21
C PHE A 114 -4.15 5.36 -14.47
N LYS A 115 -4.14 6.66 -14.65
CA LYS A 115 -2.94 7.49 -14.74
C LYS A 115 -2.31 7.65 -13.37
N THR A 116 -1.09 7.13 -13.19
CA THR A 116 -0.42 7.05 -11.88
C THR A 116 -0.27 8.40 -11.16
N HIS A 117 -0.02 9.47 -11.90
CA HIS A 117 0.22 10.80 -11.33
C HIS A 117 -1.00 11.42 -10.65
N TYR A 118 -2.22 10.95 -10.96
CA TYR A 118 -3.44 11.35 -10.25
C TYR A 118 -3.65 10.55 -8.97
N LEU A 119 -3.06 9.35 -8.87
CA LEU A 119 -3.20 8.48 -7.69
C LEU A 119 -2.15 8.80 -6.61
N SER A 120 -0.95 9.20 -7.03
CA SER A 120 0.19 9.46 -6.14
C SER A 120 0.06 10.72 -5.25
N LYS A 121 -0.98 11.54 -5.43
CA LYS A 121 -1.15 12.85 -4.76
C LYS A 121 -2.41 12.95 -3.88
N SER A 122 -3.08 11.85 -3.57
CA SER A 122 -4.30 11.88 -2.76
C SER A 122 -3.98 12.21 -1.28
N ASN A 123 -4.09 13.50 -0.94
CA ASN A 123 -3.84 14.11 0.39
C ASN A 123 -5.04 13.98 1.36
N ASP A 124 -5.61 12.78 1.48
CA ASP A 124 -6.84 12.56 2.25
C ASP A 124 -6.63 12.28 3.76
N GLY A 125 -5.45 12.59 4.29
CA GLY A 125 -5.12 12.45 5.70
C GLY A 125 -3.60 12.52 5.97
N PRO A 126 -3.17 12.39 7.23
CA PRO A 126 -1.76 12.45 7.64
C PRO A 126 -1.00 11.14 7.41
N PHE A 127 -1.65 10.13 6.83
CA PHE A 127 -1.03 8.85 6.51
C PHE A 127 -0.64 8.83 5.04
N GLU A 128 0.63 8.50 4.77
CA GLU A 128 1.19 8.49 3.43
C GLU A 128 0.41 7.53 2.50
N CYS A 129 0.08 8.01 1.29
CA CYS A 129 -0.34 7.15 0.20
C CYS A 129 0.92 6.68 -0.50
N ARG A 130 1.24 5.39 -0.43
CA ARG A 130 2.30 4.84 -1.26
C ARG A 130 1.68 4.21 -2.50
N LEU A 131 2.31 4.40 -3.65
CA LEU A 131 2.01 3.71 -4.90
C LEU A 131 3.33 3.20 -5.47
N ASP A 132 3.52 1.89 -5.51
CA ASP A 132 4.80 1.30 -5.93
C ASP A 132 4.62 -0.10 -6.54
N SER A 133 5.66 -0.59 -7.20
CA SER A 133 5.71 -1.97 -7.70
C SER A 133 5.89 -2.96 -6.54
N VAL A 134 5.27 -4.12 -6.67
CA VAL A 134 5.50 -5.25 -5.76
C VAL A 134 6.78 -5.98 -6.17
N SER A 135 7.62 -6.30 -5.18
CA SER A 135 8.82 -7.14 -5.35
C SER A 135 8.45 -8.62 -5.25
N TYR A 136 9.12 -9.44 -6.06
CA TYR A 136 8.98 -10.91 -6.07
C TYR A 136 10.28 -11.63 -5.69
N GLU A 137 11.32 -10.87 -5.33
CA GLU A 137 12.65 -11.36 -4.97
C GLU A 137 12.98 -11.01 -3.53
N GLU A 138 13.66 -11.91 -2.82
CA GLU A 138 14.10 -11.69 -1.44
C GLU A 138 15.36 -10.80 -1.36
N SER A 139 16.21 -10.81 -2.40
CA SER A 139 17.50 -10.09 -2.42
C SER A 139 17.40 -8.58 -2.17
N PRO A 140 16.44 -7.83 -2.74
CA PRO A 140 16.31 -6.39 -2.48
C PRO A 140 15.99 -6.04 -1.03
N LEU A 141 15.46 -7.01 -0.26
CA LEU A 141 15.09 -6.80 1.13
C LEU A 141 16.35 -6.69 2.01
N GLU A 142 17.29 -7.63 1.87
CA GLU A 142 18.51 -7.63 2.69
C GLU A 142 19.38 -6.39 2.42
N ASP A 143 19.55 -6.00 1.16
CA ASP A 143 20.35 -4.83 0.77
C ASP A 143 19.75 -3.52 1.31
N GLY A 144 18.43 -3.34 1.17
CA GLY A 144 17.72 -2.17 1.69
C GLY A 144 17.81 -2.06 3.20
N PHE A 145 17.61 -3.18 3.90
CA PHE A 145 17.76 -3.25 5.35
C PHE A 145 19.17 -2.90 5.81
N ASN A 146 20.19 -3.50 5.19
CA ASN A 146 21.59 -3.26 5.55
C ASN A 146 21.99 -1.79 5.34
N SER A 147 21.50 -1.17 4.27
CA SER A 147 21.71 0.25 4.01
C SER A 147 21.14 1.13 5.12
N ILE A 148 19.88 0.88 5.54
CA ILE A 148 19.22 1.63 6.62
C ILE A 148 19.96 1.46 7.95
N VAL A 149 20.34 0.23 8.28
CA VAL A 149 21.09 -0.07 9.51
C VAL A 149 22.43 0.65 9.51
N SER A 150 23.20 0.56 8.41
CA SER A 150 24.51 1.20 8.30
C SER A 150 24.43 2.72 8.43
N ASP A 151 23.41 3.34 7.84
CA ASP A 151 23.17 4.78 7.95
C ASP A 151 22.80 5.17 9.39
N LEU A 152 21.88 4.45 10.04
CA LEU A 152 21.50 4.68 11.43
C LEU A 152 22.67 4.51 12.41
N GLN A 153 23.49 3.48 12.23
CA GLN A 153 24.69 3.26 13.04
C GLN A 153 25.70 4.40 12.85
N SER A 154 25.87 4.90 11.62
CA SER A 154 26.75 6.04 11.33
C SER A 154 26.25 7.32 11.98
N GLN A 155 24.94 7.57 11.94
CA GLN A 155 24.31 8.73 12.60
C GLN A 155 24.42 8.64 14.12
N LEU A 156 24.18 7.45 14.70
CA LEU A 156 24.35 7.20 16.13
C LEU A 156 25.79 7.48 16.60
N ALA A 157 26.78 7.02 15.83
CA ALA A 157 28.20 7.25 16.13
C ALA A 157 28.61 8.73 16.01
N ALA A 158 27.86 9.54 15.26
CA ALA A 158 28.09 10.96 15.08
C ALA A 158 27.37 11.85 16.11
N LEU A 159 26.51 11.27 16.97
CA LEU A 159 25.87 12.03 18.04
C LEU A 159 26.93 12.58 19.00
N PRO A 160 26.74 13.79 19.56
CA PRO A 160 27.57 14.29 20.65
C PRO A 160 27.62 13.26 21.78
N ASN A 161 28.74 13.17 22.50
CA ASN A 161 28.86 12.36 23.71
C ASN A 161 27.99 12.95 24.84
N ASP A 162 26.68 12.83 24.69
CA ASP A 162 25.68 13.02 25.73
C ASP A 162 25.30 11.66 26.32
N THR A 163 24.54 11.67 27.42
CA THR A 163 24.32 10.48 28.23
C THR A 163 23.77 9.29 27.43
N GLU A 164 24.09 8.06 27.84
CA GLU A 164 23.61 6.81 27.22
C GLU A 164 22.08 6.78 27.01
N LYS A 165 21.35 7.52 27.85
CA LYS A 165 19.90 7.69 27.78
C LYS A 165 19.44 8.48 26.53
N ASP A 166 20.18 9.50 26.11
CA ASP A 166 19.85 10.33 24.95
C ASP A 166 20.09 9.57 23.65
N ALA A 167 21.18 8.81 23.58
CA ALA A 167 21.46 7.90 22.46
C ALA A 167 20.39 6.81 22.32
N MET A 168 19.92 6.24 23.44
CA MET A 168 18.85 5.24 23.44
C MET A 168 17.51 5.84 22.99
N ASN A 169 17.16 7.04 23.44
CA ASN A 169 15.95 7.75 23.00
C ASN A 169 16.02 8.11 21.51
N TRP A 170 17.17 8.56 21.03
CA TRP A 170 17.38 8.81 19.59
C TRP A 170 17.19 7.53 18.77
N CYS A 171 17.75 6.40 19.22
CA CYS A 171 17.57 5.10 18.56
C CYS A 171 16.10 4.68 18.55
N ARG A 172 15.40 4.84 19.67
CA ARG A 172 13.96 4.54 19.77
C ARG A 172 13.14 5.36 18.79
N SER A 173 13.48 6.62 18.55
CA SER A 173 12.74 7.43 17.57
C SER A 173 13.14 7.08 16.13
N ASN A 174 14.43 7.04 15.82
CA ASN A 174 14.90 6.98 14.43
C ASN A 174 15.02 5.55 13.89
N ALA A 175 15.54 4.61 14.70
CA ALA A 175 15.72 3.24 14.25
C ALA A 175 14.40 2.48 14.22
N ALA A 176 13.54 2.68 15.22
CA ALA A 176 12.21 2.09 15.25
C ALA A 176 11.36 2.57 14.07
N GLU A 177 11.36 3.86 13.79
CA GLU A 177 10.59 4.43 12.67
C GLU A 177 11.15 3.97 11.31
N ARG A 178 12.47 4.07 11.10
CA ARG A 178 13.05 3.77 9.77
C ARG A 178 13.14 2.28 9.47
N ILE A 179 13.63 1.48 10.41
CA ILE A 179 13.73 0.02 10.18
C ILE A 179 12.35 -0.61 10.32
N GLY A 180 11.62 -0.26 11.38
CA GLY A 180 10.27 -0.79 11.59
C GLY A 180 9.32 -0.40 10.47
N GLY A 181 9.30 0.87 10.07
CA GLY A 181 8.54 1.35 8.92
C GLY A 181 8.96 0.69 7.62
N TRP A 182 10.27 0.52 7.36
CA TRP A 182 10.73 -0.21 6.18
C TRP A 182 10.28 -1.66 6.16
N CYS A 183 10.43 -2.39 7.26
CA CYS A 183 10.03 -3.80 7.38
C CYS A 183 8.53 -3.97 7.15
N ILE A 184 7.75 -3.06 7.73
CA ILE A 184 6.32 -2.95 7.52
C ILE A 184 6.01 -2.71 6.04
N ASP A 185 6.67 -1.74 5.41
CA ASP A 185 6.49 -1.42 4.00
C ASP A 185 6.80 -2.61 3.12
N GLN A 186 7.88 -3.35 3.40
CA GLN A 186 8.22 -4.55 2.65
C GLN A 186 7.14 -5.62 2.78
N SER A 187 6.51 -5.77 3.96
CA SER A 187 5.39 -6.71 4.14
C SER A 187 4.17 -6.39 3.28
N ALA A 188 3.99 -5.11 2.90
CA ALA A 188 2.91 -4.67 2.05
C ALA A 188 3.29 -4.60 0.56
N PHE A 189 4.56 -4.73 0.19
CA PHE A 189 5.06 -4.57 -1.19
C PHE A 189 5.95 -5.73 -1.65
N HIS A 190 5.86 -6.89 -1.01
CA HIS A 190 6.60 -8.09 -1.38
C HIS A 190 5.66 -9.28 -1.45
N LYS A 191 5.72 -10.06 -2.53
CA LYS A 191 4.80 -11.16 -2.82
C LYS A 191 5.54 -12.40 -3.31
N ASP A 192 4.93 -13.56 -3.11
CA ASP A 192 5.50 -14.83 -3.58
C ASP A 192 5.76 -14.80 -5.10
N ALA A 193 6.92 -15.33 -5.51
CA ALA A 193 7.38 -15.31 -6.90
C ALA A 193 6.41 -15.98 -7.88
N GLY A 194 5.55 -16.90 -7.40
CA GLY A 194 4.48 -17.50 -8.19
C GLY A 194 3.43 -16.50 -8.72
N PHE A 195 3.36 -15.30 -8.15
CA PHE A 195 2.47 -14.21 -8.59
C PHE A 195 3.17 -13.15 -9.46
N SER A 196 4.42 -13.38 -9.87
CA SER A 196 5.18 -12.42 -10.71
C SER A 196 4.49 -12.08 -12.04
N GLU A 197 3.70 -13.02 -12.58
CA GLU A 197 2.86 -12.83 -13.77
C GLU A 197 1.81 -11.69 -13.61
N GLU A 198 1.50 -11.27 -12.39
CA GLU A 198 0.56 -10.17 -12.15
C GLU A 198 1.15 -8.80 -12.49
N GLU A 199 2.49 -8.65 -12.48
CA GLU A 199 3.19 -7.35 -12.61
C GLU A 199 2.51 -6.26 -11.75
N GLU A 200 2.35 -6.56 -10.47
CA GLU A 200 1.50 -5.78 -9.57
C GLU A 200 2.13 -4.41 -9.25
N LEU A 201 1.34 -3.35 -9.37
CA LEU A 201 1.52 -2.13 -8.58
C LEU A 201 0.46 -2.09 -7.50
N ARG A 202 0.88 -1.68 -6.31
CA ARG A 202 -0.01 -1.56 -5.17
C ARG A 202 -0.04 -0.12 -4.71
N SER A 203 -1.24 0.38 -4.46
CA SER A 203 -1.39 1.54 -3.60
C SER A 203 -1.77 1.09 -2.20
N ALA A 204 -1.05 1.59 -1.19
CA ALA A 204 -1.23 1.18 0.20
C ALA A 204 -1.50 2.40 1.09
N ARG A 205 -2.41 2.18 2.04
CA ARG A 205 -2.71 3.08 3.15
C ARG A 205 -2.46 2.32 4.45
N MET A 206 -1.68 2.92 5.33
CA MET A 206 -1.31 2.33 6.60
C MET A 206 -1.99 3.08 7.73
N TYR A 207 -2.58 2.31 8.65
CA TYR A 207 -3.19 2.83 9.85
C TYR A 207 -2.69 2.05 11.05
N ARG A 208 -2.27 2.74 12.10
CA ARG A 208 -1.91 2.12 13.35
C ARG A 208 -3.13 2.07 14.26
N LEU A 209 -3.53 0.88 14.69
CA LEU A 209 -4.44 0.72 15.83
C LEU A 209 -3.60 0.87 17.10
N GLU A 210 -3.78 1.93 17.89
CA GLU A 210 -3.02 2.01 19.16
C GLU A 210 -3.72 1.31 20.32
N ASP A 211 -2.87 0.66 21.13
CA ASP A 211 -3.06 0.43 22.58
C ASP A 211 -2.73 1.74 23.31
N THR A 212 -3.50 2.04 24.35
CA THR A 212 -3.40 3.21 25.23
C THR A 212 -2.03 3.46 25.90
N GLU A 213 -1.03 2.58 25.75
CA GLU A 213 0.30 2.70 26.37
C GLU A 213 1.31 3.56 25.57
N LEU A 214 1.25 3.59 24.24
CA LEU A 214 2.15 4.43 23.41
C LEU A 214 1.73 5.90 23.42
N GLU A 215 0.44 6.18 23.48
CA GLU A 215 -0.09 7.49 23.87
C GLU A 215 0.55 7.95 25.18
N GLN A 216 0.60 7.10 26.22
CA GLN A 216 1.20 7.50 27.50
C GLN A 216 2.70 7.83 27.42
N VAL A 217 3.46 7.12 26.58
CA VAL A 217 4.90 7.40 26.37
C VAL A 217 5.10 8.69 25.56
N LEU A 218 4.30 8.91 24.50
CA LEU A 218 4.35 10.14 23.70
C LEU A 218 3.80 11.36 24.46
N ILE A 219 2.85 11.16 25.37
CA ILE A 219 2.33 12.15 26.33
C ILE A 219 3.36 12.49 27.41
N ALA A 220 4.18 11.52 27.84
CA ALA A 220 5.18 11.72 28.89
C ALA A 220 6.35 12.61 28.44
N ASP A 221 6.76 12.51 27.17
CA ASP A 221 7.92 13.24 26.63
C ASP A 221 7.56 14.54 25.86
N ASN A 222 6.27 14.82 25.57
CA ASN A 222 5.83 16.03 24.88
C ASN A 222 4.79 16.85 25.68
N LYS A 223 4.82 18.19 25.57
CA LYS A 223 3.77 19.04 26.16
C LYS A 223 2.40 18.69 25.53
N PRO A 224 1.41 18.21 26.31
CA PRO A 224 0.22 17.58 25.74
C PRO A 224 -0.86 18.62 25.44
N GLY A 225 -1.34 18.62 24.20
CA GLY A 225 -2.53 19.36 23.80
C GLY A 225 -2.89 19.11 22.34
N ASP A 226 -1.95 19.37 21.43
CA ASP A 226 -2.26 19.35 20.00
C ASP A 226 -1.93 18.00 19.35
N ILE A 227 -0.77 17.41 19.63
CA ILE A 227 -0.35 16.13 19.03
C ILE A 227 -1.29 14.99 19.43
N VAL A 228 -1.60 14.87 20.73
CA VAL A 228 -2.52 13.86 21.28
C VAL A 228 -3.92 14.01 20.68
N ARG A 229 -4.42 15.24 20.58
CA ARG A 229 -5.73 15.52 19.99
C ARG A 229 -5.76 15.25 18.48
N ILE A 230 -4.67 15.54 17.76
CA ILE A 230 -4.52 15.18 16.35
C ILE A 230 -4.58 13.66 16.21
N PHE A 231 -3.80 12.88 16.96
CA PHE A 231 -3.84 11.42 16.89
C PHE A 231 -5.20 10.81 17.24
N GLN A 232 -5.87 11.30 18.29
CA GLN A 232 -7.21 10.84 18.66
C GLN A 232 -8.27 11.13 17.59
N ASN A 233 -8.22 12.32 16.98
CA ASN A 233 -9.13 12.67 15.89
C ASN A 233 -8.89 11.78 14.66
N LEU A 234 -7.63 11.44 14.36
CA LEU A 234 -7.28 10.57 13.22
C LEU A 234 -7.73 9.13 13.40
N GLN A 235 -7.71 8.63 14.64
CA GLN A 235 -8.22 7.31 14.96
C GLN A 235 -9.73 7.24 14.79
N GLN A 236 -10.46 8.24 15.31
CA GLN A 236 -11.91 8.31 15.17
C GLN A 236 -12.31 8.41 13.69
N GLU A 237 -11.63 9.26 12.92
CA GLU A 237 -11.83 9.35 11.47
C GLU A 237 -11.54 8.01 10.76
N PHE A 238 -10.49 7.28 11.15
CA PHE A 238 -10.18 5.98 10.54
C PHE A 238 -11.26 4.93 10.84
N ILE A 239 -11.73 4.84 12.09
CA ILE A 239 -12.81 3.92 12.47
C ILE A 239 -14.09 4.23 11.69
N GLU A 240 -14.41 5.51 11.51
CA GLU A 240 -15.58 5.96 10.75
C GLU A 240 -15.45 5.68 9.24
N ARG A 241 -14.23 5.69 8.70
CA ARG A 241 -13.96 5.37 7.28
C ARG A 241 -13.95 3.87 6.98
N ARG A 242 -13.88 3.00 8.01
CA ARG A 242 -13.85 1.54 7.83
C ARG A 242 -15.24 1.02 7.49
N LEU A 243 -15.37 0.49 6.27
CA LEU A 243 -16.58 -0.12 5.76
C LEU A 243 -16.42 -1.64 5.68
N ILE A 244 -17.55 -2.35 5.57
CA ILE A 244 -17.62 -3.80 5.39
C ILE A 244 -18.40 -4.10 4.13
N ARG A 245 -17.88 -4.98 3.28
CA ARG A 245 -18.58 -5.52 2.11
C ARG A 245 -18.56 -7.04 2.09
N SER A 246 -19.42 -7.63 1.28
CA SER A 246 -19.25 -9.04 0.88
C SER A 246 -18.00 -9.18 0.00
N GLY A 247 -17.25 -10.25 0.22
CA GLY A 247 -16.07 -10.61 -0.56
C GLY A 247 -15.87 -12.10 -0.57
N ARG A 248 -14.81 -12.56 -1.25
CA ARG A 248 -14.50 -13.98 -1.44
C ARG A 248 -14.40 -14.76 -0.12
N PHE A 249 -13.94 -14.10 0.95
CA PHE A 249 -13.74 -14.69 2.28
C PHE A 249 -14.84 -14.31 3.28
N GLY A 250 -16.02 -13.89 2.81
CA GLY A 250 -17.14 -13.46 3.66
C GLY A 250 -17.19 -11.95 3.82
N LEU A 251 -17.25 -11.46 5.07
CA LEU A 251 -17.26 -10.04 5.37
C LEU A 251 -15.84 -9.47 5.30
N THR A 252 -15.61 -8.57 4.35
CA THR A 252 -14.29 -8.02 4.04
C THR A 252 -14.24 -6.54 4.39
N PRO A 253 -13.34 -6.13 5.30
CA PRO A 253 -13.12 -4.73 5.60
C PRO A 253 -12.42 -3.99 4.47
N TYR A 254 -12.85 -2.76 4.22
CA TYR A 254 -12.24 -1.88 3.23
C TYR A 254 -12.43 -0.40 3.60
N ILE A 255 -11.69 0.47 2.93
CA ILE A 255 -11.89 1.92 2.97
C ILE A 255 -12.11 2.44 1.55
N GLU A 256 -12.75 3.60 1.43
CA GLU A 256 -12.92 4.28 0.16
C GLU A 256 -11.93 5.44 0.04
N VAL A 257 -11.19 5.46 -1.06
CA VAL A 257 -10.24 6.52 -1.38
C VAL A 257 -10.72 7.22 -2.65
N PRO A 258 -11.10 8.50 -2.59
CA PRO A 258 -11.54 9.24 -3.76
C PRO A 258 -10.38 9.48 -4.74
N PHE A 259 -10.72 9.66 -6.01
CA PHE A 259 -9.79 10.04 -7.06
C PHE A 259 -10.42 11.07 -8.00
N GLN A 260 -9.59 11.85 -8.68
CA GLN A 260 -10.08 12.81 -9.68
C GLN A 260 -10.55 12.06 -10.93
N PRO A 261 -11.72 12.40 -11.53
CA PRO A 261 -12.23 11.78 -12.76
C PRO A 261 -11.19 11.57 -13.87
N GLU A 262 -10.29 12.53 -14.02
CA GLU A 262 -9.20 12.56 -15.01
C GLU A 262 -8.15 11.47 -14.79
N ALA A 263 -8.14 10.83 -13.62
CA ALA A 263 -7.31 9.67 -13.33
C ALA A 263 -7.66 8.49 -14.25
N ILE A 264 -8.90 8.35 -14.71
CA ILE A 264 -9.31 7.26 -15.58
C ILE A 264 -8.92 7.60 -17.02
N SER A 265 -7.97 6.84 -17.56
CA SER A 265 -7.53 6.96 -18.96
C SER A 265 -8.46 6.18 -19.90
N GLU A 266 -8.76 4.93 -19.55
CA GLU A 266 -9.50 4.01 -20.41
C GLU A 266 -10.27 2.95 -19.61
N VAL A 267 -11.32 2.39 -20.21
CA VAL A 267 -12.01 1.20 -19.73
C VAL A 267 -12.02 0.16 -20.85
N ILE A 268 -11.54 -1.04 -20.54
CA ILE A 268 -11.38 -2.15 -21.47
C ILE A 268 -12.41 -3.22 -21.12
N CYS A 269 -13.25 -3.59 -22.08
CA CYS A 269 -14.14 -4.73 -21.96
C CYS A 269 -13.33 -6.03 -22.08
N GLY A 270 -13.56 -6.98 -21.18
CA GLY A 270 -12.92 -8.29 -21.21
C GLY A 270 -13.21 -9.09 -22.50
N PRO A 271 -12.42 -10.14 -22.77
CA PRO A 271 -12.49 -10.87 -24.02
C PRO A 271 -13.76 -11.71 -24.20
N ARG A 272 -14.51 -11.98 -23.12
CA ARG A 272 -15.81 -12.67 -23.16
C ARG A 272 -17.01 -11.75 -23.09
N THR A 273 -16.81 -10.45 -22.82
CA THR A 273 -17.92 -9.49 -22.75
C THR A 273 -18.68 -9.47 -24.06
N ALA A 274 -19.87 -10.08 -24.02
CA ALA A 274 -20.66 -10.31 -25.20
C ALA A 274 -21.23 -8.98 -25.72
N ASN A 275 -20.97 -8.70 -27.01
CA ASN A 275 -21.69 -7.74 -27.87
C ASN A 275 -21.28 -6.26 -27.83
N GLU A 276 -21.58 -5.55 -28.92
CA GLU A 276 -21.49 -4.08 -29.12
C GLU A 276 -22.29 -3.27 -28.10
N LEU A 277 -23.25 -3.91 -27.42
CA LEU A 277 -24.14 -3.29 -26.43
C LEU A 277 -23.41 -2.85 -25.15
N THR A 278 -22.35 -3.56 -24.75
CA THR A 278 -21.58 -3.20 -23.54
C THR A 278 -20.83 -1.90 -23.74
N GLU A 279 -20.15 -1.72 -24.88
CA GLU A 279 -19.48 -0.45 -25.21
C GLU A 279 -20.48 0.70 -25.30
N SER A 280 -21.63 0.46 -25.95
CA SER A 280 -22.70 1.46 -26.05
C SER A 280 -23.20 1.88 -24.67
N SER A 281 -23.35 0.92 -23.75
CA SER A 281 -23.75 1.17 -22.36
C SER A 281 -22.69 1.93 -21.58
N LEU A 282 -21.40 1.63 -21.80
CA LEU A 282 -20.28 2.38 -21.22
C LEU A 282 -20.24 3.83 -21.73
N GLU A 283 -20.45 4.07 -23.02
CA GLU A 283 -20.49 5.43 -23.57
C GLU A 283 -21.70 6.23 -23.03
N ILE A 284 -22.86 5.58 -22.86
CA ILE A 284 -24.02 6.20 -22.19
C ILE A 284 -23.68 6.56 -20.74
N LEU A 285 -23.06 5.63 -19.99
CA LEU A 285 -22.70 5.84 -18.59
C LEU A 285 -21.66 6.96 -18.46
N LYS A 286 -20.61 6.92 -19.28
CA LYS A 286 -19.57 7.94 -19.39
C LYS A 286 -20.15 9.32 -19.64
N LYS A 287 -21.06 9.44 -20.62
CA LYS A 287 -21.76 10.70 -20.93
C LYS A 287 -22.65 11.18 -19.76
N LYS A 288 -23.38 10.26 -19.12
CA LYS A 288 -24.24 10.57 -17.96
C LYS A 288 -23.43 11.09 -16.78
N LEU A 289 -22.24 10.54 -16.55
CA LEU A 289 -21.36 10.90 -15.44
C LEU A 289 -20.39 12.05 -15.78
N GLY A 290 -20.35 12.52 -17.03
CA GLY A 290 -19.45 13.58 -17.47
C GLY A 290 -17.97 13.18 -17.50
N LEU A 291 -17.68 11.89 -17.70
CA LEU A 291 -16.33 11.34 -17.73
C LEU A 291 -15.76 11.33 -19.16
N THR A 292 -14.43 11.29 -19.29
CA THR A 292 -13.73 11.50 -20.59
C THR A 292 -12.84 10.34 -21.04
N PHE A 293 -12.87 9.19 -20.35
CA PHE A 293 -12.05 8.01 -20.67
C PHE A 293 -12.37 7.38 -22.04
N SER A 294 -11.41 6.69 -22.65
CA SER A 294 -11.67 5.89 -23.87
C SER A 294 -12.24 4.50 -23.55
N VAL A 295 -13.04 3.94 -24.46
CA VAL A 295 -13.56 2.58 -24.34
C VAL A 295 -12.91 1.71 -25.41
N SER A 296 -12.49 0.50 -25.05
CA SER A 296 -11.96 -0.48 -26.00
C SER A 296 -12.26 -1.92 -25.58
N ARG A 297 -11.90 -2.90 -26.41
CA ARG A 297 -11.99 -4.33 -26.08
C ARG A 297 -10.61 -4.95 -25.89
N SER A 298 -10.58 -5.98 -25.06
CA SER A 298 -9.50 -6.95 -25.00
C SER A 298 -9.29 -7.60 -26.37
N THR A 299 -8.03 -7.78 -26.72
CA THR A 299 -7.53 -8.53 -27.88
C THR A 299 -7.07 -9.94 -27.51
N ALA A 300 -7.08 -10.27 -26.21
CA ALA A 300 -6.62 -11.55 -25.71
C ALA A 300 -7.52 -12.69 -26.21
N THR A 301 -6.90 -13.73 -26.78
CA THR A 301 -7.63 -14.91 -27.23
C THR A 301 -8.09 -15.74 -26.03
N TYR A 302 -9.37 -15.69 -25.71
CA TYR A 302 -10.01 -16.49 -24.67
C TYR A 302 -10.68 -17.70 -25.31
N ARG A 303 -10.36 -18.91 -24.84
CA ARG A 303 -10.98 -20.16 -25.26
C ARG A 303 -11.70 -20.80 -24.08
#